data_AF-A0A9E0MRW4-F1
#
_entry.id   AF-A0A9E0MRW4-F1
#
_cell.length_a   1.000
_cell.length_b   1.000
_cell.length_c   1.000
_cell.angle_alpha   90.00
_cell.angle_beta   90.00
_cell.angle_gamma   90.00
#
_symmetry.space_group_name_H-M   'P 1'
#
loop_
_entity.id
_entity.type
_entity.pdbx_description
1 polymer ?
#
loop_
_entity_poly.entity_id
_entity_poly.type
_entity_poly.pdbx_seq_one_letter_code
_entity_poly.pdbx_strand_id
1 'polypeptide(L)' 'MSVIFLLLTISTLMAGIFLLAFIRAVRKGQYDDDRSPAVRILLDDAVGRSVQPGPVPGQPTTARHSAQPRTTHPIANEPS' A
#
# COMPACT_ATOMS: atom_id res chain seq x y z
N MET A 1 -29.62 -4.81 51.53
CA MET A 1 -28.77 -5.90 50.98
C MET A 1 -29.16 -6.31 49.55
N SER A 2 -29.66 -5.39 48.70
CA SER A 2 -30.04 -5.68 47.30
C SER A 2 -29.12 -4.97 46.30
N VAL A 3 -28.65 -3.78 46.64
CA VAL A 3 -27.76 -2.95 45.80
C VAL A 3 -26.49 -3.68 45.38
N ILE A 4 -25.95 -4.56 46.23
CA ILE A 4 -24.73 -5.31 45.91
C ILE A 4 -24.94 -6.26 44.73
N PHE A 5 -26.13 -6.87 44.61
CA PHE A 5 -26.46 -7.72 43.47
C PHE A 5 -26.60 -6.89 42.19
N LEU A 6 -27.20 -5.70 42.27
CA LEU A 6 -27.31 -4.79 41.13
C LEU A 6 -25.93 -4.35 40.61
N LEU A 7 -25.03 -3.93 41.52
CA LEU A 7 -23.68 -3.50 41.15
C LEU A 7 -22.84 -4.65 40.60
N LEU A 8 -22.96 -5.85 41.18
CA LEU A 8 -22.28 -7.05 40.71
C LEU A 8 -22.71 -7.41 39.28
N THR A 9 -24.03 -7.41 39.02
CA THR A 9 -24.55 -7.72 37.69
C THR A 9 -24.09 -6.71 36.66
N ILE A 10 -24.23 -5.41 36.94
CA ILE A 10 -23.86 -4.36 35.98
C ILE A 10 -22.36 -4.38 35.69
N SER A 11 -21.49 -4.50 36.70
CA SER A 11 -20.04 -4.49 36.47
C SER A 11 -19.58 -5.75 35.71
N THR A 12 -20.13 -6.91 36.06
CA THR A 12 -19.81 -8.17 35.36
C THR A 12 -20.30 -8.14 33.91
N LEU A 13 -21.48 -7.54 33.65
CA LEU A 13 -22.00 -7.39 32.29
C LEU A 13 -21.09 -6.51 31.43
N MET A 14 -20.69 -5.35 31.96
CA MET A 14 -19.77 -4.43 31.27
C MET A 14 -18.41 -5.09 31.00
N ALA A 15 -17.85 -5.78 31.99
CA ALA A 15 -16.61 -6.53 31.84
C ALA A 15 -16.73 -7.63 30.78
N GLY A 16 -17.83 -8.40 30.79
CA GLY A 16 -18.08 -9.47 29.83
C GLY A 16 -18.23 -8.96 28.39
N ILE A 17 -18.96 -7.85 28.19
CA ILE A 17 -19.11 -7.22 26.87
C ILE A 17 -17.76 -6.76 26.35
N PHE A 18 -16.98 -6.05 27.17
CA PHE A 18 -15.66 -5.57 26.79
C PHE A 18 -14.71 -6.73 26.45
N LEU A 19 -14.69 -7.78 27.27
CA LEU A 19 -13.88 -8.96 27.04
C LEU A 19 -14.25 -9.68 25.73
N LEU A 20 -15.55 -9.85 25.45
CA LEU A 20 -16.00 -10.51 24.23
C LEU A 20 -15.67 -9.69 22.97
N ALA A 21 -15.81 -8.36 23.05
CA ALA A 21 -15.41 -7.45 21.98
C ALA A 21 -13.89 -7.49 21.75
N PHE A 22 -13.10 -7.49 22.82
CA PHE A 22 -11.64 -7.63 22.77
C PHE A 22 -11.21 -8.94 22.11
N ILE A 23 -11.76 -10.07 22.54
CA ILE A 23 -11.47 -11.38 21.94
C ILE A 23 -11.84 -11.40 20.45
N ARG A 24 -13.00 -10.82 20.08
CA ARG A 24 -13.39 -10.71 18.68
C ARG A 24 -12.43 -9.86 17.86
N ALA A 25 -11.96 -8.74 18.40
CA ALA A 25 -11.01 -7.86 17.71
C ALA A 25 -9.66 -8.54 17.47
N VAL A 26 -9.11 -9.21 18.50
CA VAL A 26 -7.86 -9.97 18.40
C VAL A 26 -7.97 -11.11 17.39
N ARG A 27 -9.08 -11.85 17.39
CA ARG A 27 -9.32 -12.94 16.43
C ARG A 27 -9.61 -12.47 15.01
N LYS A 28 -9.99 -11.21 14.80
CA LYS A 28 -10.27 -10.64 13.47
C LYS A 28 -9.00 -10.39 12.64
N GLY A 29 -7.81 -10.77 13.14
CA GLY A 29 -6.60 -10.73 12.33
C GLY A 29 -6.13 -9.31 12.05
N GLN A 30 -6.33 -8.36 12.98
CA GLN A 30 -5.66 -7.04 12.90
C GLN A 30 -4.12 -7.13 12.91
N TYR A 31 -3.57 -8.33 13.11
CA TYR A 31 -2.15 -8.66 13.02
C TYR A 31 -1.74 -9.25 11.66
N ASP A 32 -2.67 -9.46 10.71
CA ASP A 32 -2.36 -10.02 9.37
C ASP A 32 -1.62 -9.04 8.44
N ASP A 33 -1.25 -7.85 8.91
CA ASP A 33 -0.30 -6.94 8.24
C ASP A 33 1.16 -7.46 8.35
N ASP A 34 1.36 -8.74 8.06
CA ASP A 34 2.63 -9.49 8.19
C ASP A 34 3.72 -9.06 7.18
N ARG A 35 3.40 -8.13 6.28
CA ARG A 35 4.34 -7.57 5.31
C ARG A 35 4.33 -6.05 5.39
N SER A 36 4.96 -5.55 6.44
CA SER A 36 5.26 -4.13 6.59
C SER A 36 6.10 -3.61 5.41
N PRO A 37 5.75 -2.47 4.80
CA PRO A 37 6.54 -1.84 3.73
C PRO A 37 7.96 -1.45 4.20
N ALA A 38 8.18 -1.25 5.51
CA ALA A 38 9.50 -0.97 6.05
C ALA A 38 10.47 -2.15 5.89
N VAL A 39 9.97 -3.39 5.98
CA VAL A 39 10.78 -4.61 5.78
C VAL A 39 11.22 -4.72 4.33
N ARG A 40 10.37 -4.33 3.37
CA ARG A 40 10.72 -4.33 1.95
C ARG A 40 11.82 -3.32 1.66
N ILE A 41 11.69 -2.08 2.13
CA ILE A 41 12.67 -1.02 1.87
C ILE A 41 14.05 -1.36 2.51
N LEU A 42 14.08 -1.85 3.75
CA LEU A 42 15.34 -2.23 4.44
C LEU A 42 16.06 -3.44 3.82
N LEU A 43 15.33 -4.41 3.25
CA LEU A 43 15.91 -5.62 2.65
C LEU A 43 16.15 -5.50 1.14
N ASP A 44 15.35 -4.69 0.43
CA ASP A 44 15.54 -4.39 -1.00
C ASP A 44 16.84 -3.57 -1.20
N ASP A 45 17.19 -2.68 -0.26
CA ASP A 45 18.46 -1.94 -0.25
C ASP A 45 19.69 -2.87 -0.04
N ALA A 46 19.49 -4.05 0.57
CA ALA A 46 20.55 -5.04 0.83
C ALA A 46 20.81 -5.97 -0.38
N VAL A 47 19.80 -6.20 -1.23
CA VAL A 47 19.89 -7.10 -2.40
C VAL A 47 20.05 -6.32 -3.72
N GLY A 48 19.78 -5.02 -3.73
CA GLY A 48 19.63 -4.19 -4.93
C GLY A 48 20.75 -3.20 -5.26
N ARG A 49 21.98 -3.35 -4.76
CA ARG A 49 23.14 -2.69 -5.43
C ARG A 49 23.54 -3.45 -6.70
N SER A 50 22.57 -3.78 -7.55
CA SER A 50 22.74 -4.08 -8.96
C SER A 50 22.14 -2.91 -9.74
N VAL A 51 22.99 -1.90 -9.94
CA VAL A 51 23.00 -0.95 -11.06
C VAL A 51 21.63 -0.76 -11.76
N GLN A 52 20.84 0.21 -11.32
CA GLN A 52 19.90 0.87 -12.20
C GLN A 52 20.29 2.35 -12.24
N PRO A 53 20.85 2.86 -13.36
CA PRO A 53 21.16 4.27 -13.48
C PRO A 53 19.85 5.01 -13.77
N GLY A 54 19.13 5.38 -12.70
CA GLY A 54 18.04 6.34 -12.80
C GLY A 54 18.59 7.76 -13.02
N PRO A 55 17.83 8.68 -13.67
CA PRO A 55 18.32 10.02 -13.98
C PRO A 55 18.67 10.76 -12.69
N VAL A 56 19.93 11.16 -12.58
CA VAL A 56 20.44 11.94 -11.44
C VAL A 56 19.79 13.32 -11.47
N PRO A 57 19.09 13.76 -10.41
CA PRO A 57 18.59 15.12 -10.33
C PRO A 57 19.75 16.11 -10.43
N GLY A 58 19.85 16.81 -11.57
CA GLY A 58 20.95 17.72 -11.88
C GLY A 58 21.66 17.49 -13.21
N GLN A 59 21.31 16.44 -13.98
CA GLN A 59 21.91 16.22 -15.31
C GLN A 59 21.22 17.06 -16.40
N PRO A 60 21.96 17.93 -17.14
CA PRO A 60 21.39 18.67 -18.26
C PRO A 60 20.99 17.70 -19.37
N THR A 61 19.74 17.81 -19.81
CA THR A 61 19.15 17.20 -21.00
C THR A 61 20.13 17.16 -22.17
N THR A 62 20.51 15.97 -22.63
CA THR A 62 21.12 15.80 -23.95
C THR A 62 20.47 14.61 -24.66
N ALA A 63 20.13 14.83 -25.93
CA ALA A 63 19.64 13.88 -26.92
C ALA A 63 18.13 13.55 -26.94
N ARG A 64 17.34 14.57 -27.34
CA ARG A 64 16.43 14.40 -28.49
C ARG A 64 17.23 13.78 -29.64
N HIS A 65 17.05 12.51 -29.97
CA HIS A 65 17.24 11.94 -31.32
C HIS A 65 16.95 10.44 -31.28
N SER A 66 15.72 10.03 -31.61
CA SER A 66 15.42 8.84 -32.45
C SER A 66 13.92 8.53 -32.49
N ALA A 67 13.34 8.73 -33.67
CA ALA A 67 12.32 7.89 -34.32
C ALA A 67 10.90 7.69 -33.71
N GLN A 68 9.97 8.50 -34.25
CA GLN A 68 8.63 8.16 -34.79
C GLN A 68 7.55 7.53 -33.86
N PRO A 69 6.26 7.96 -33.97
CA PRO A 69 5.44 7.53 -35.11
C PRO A 69 4.36 8.55 -35.55
N ARG A 70 4.13 8.74 -36.86
CA ARG A 70 2.81 9.18 -37.34
C ARG A 70 2.63 8.87 -38.83
N THR A 71 1.80 7.86 -39.02
CA THR A 71 1.02 7.51 -40.21
C THR A 71 0.52 8.73 -40.99
N THR A 72 1.00 8.91 -42.21
CA THR A 72 0.29 9.67 -43.25
C THR A 72 -0.38 8.67 -44.19
N HIS A 73 -1.71 8.59 -44.10
CA HIS A 73 -2.60 7.87 -45.00
C HIS A 73 -2.32 8.22 -46.47
N PRO A 74 -2.38 7.26 -47.42
CA PRO A 74 -2.39 7.56 -48.84
C PRO A 74 -3.84 7.79 -49.29
N ILE A 75 -4.21 9.03 -49.62
CA ILE A 75 -5.46 9.33 -50.33
C ILE A 75 -5.16 10.36 -51.44
N ALA A 76 -5.10 9.81 -52.66
CA ALA A 76 -5.76 10.24 -53.89
C ALA A 76 -5.46 11.62 -54.55
N ASN A 77 -5.32 11.51 -55.88
CA ASN A 77 -5.47 12.50 -56.97
C ASN A 77 -4.20 13.27 -57.38
N GLU A 78 -3.82 13.41 -58.65
CA GLU A 78 -4.21 12.81 -59.94
C GLU A 78 -3.11 13.24 -60.96
N PRO A 79 -3.00 12.61 -62.14
CA PRO A 79 -1.96 12.91 -63.14
C PRO A 79 -2.35 14.08 -64.06
N SER A 80 -1.35 14.88 -64.48
CA SER A 80 -1.12 15.53 -65.80
C SER A 80 -0.20 16.73 -65.63
#